data_AF-A0A8X8I6W1-F1
#
_entry.id   AF-A0A8X8I6W1-F1
#
_cell.length_a   1.000
_cell.length_b   1.000
_cell.length_c   1.000
_cell.angle_alpha   90.00
_cell.angle_beta   90.00
_cell.angle_gamma   90.00
#
_symmetry.space_group_name_H-M   'P 1'
#
loop_
_entity.id
_entity.type
_entity.pdbx_description
1 polymer ?
#
loop_
_entity_poly.entity_id
_entity_poly.type
_entity_poly.pdbx_seq_one_letter_code
_entity_poly.pdbx_strand_id
1 'polypeptide(L)'
;MRDTQQHENQLQQEKEEISLTFEEAIGQLEKIVEQLESGDVPLEQAIQLFQKGMELSNICHDKLKKVEQQVNILLEEDGQLVEKAFHIEEESK
;
A
#
# COMPACT_ATOMS: atom_id res chain seq x y z
N MET A 1 -4.99 14.51 -34.96
CA MET A 1 -5.63 13.28 -34.44
C MET A 1 -4.64 12.39 -33.71
N ARG A 2 -3.39 12.19 -34.19
CA ARG A 2 -2.35 11.45 -33.45
C ARG A 2 -1.81 12.23 -32.22
N ASP A 3 -1.76 13.56 -32.30
CA ASP A 3 -1.21 14.40 -31.21
C ASP A 3 -2.09 14.39 -29.95
N THR A 4 -3.40 14.19 -30.10
CA THR A 4 -4.35 14.07 -28.97
C THR A 4 -4.18 12.75 -28.23
N GLN A 5 -3.93 11.65 -28.97
CA GLN A 5 -3.75 10.32 -28.40
C GLN A 5 -2.44 10.19 -27.60
N GLN A 6 -1.39 10.94 -27.98
CA GLN A 6 -0.12 10.97 -27.25
C GLN A 6 -0.23 11.75 -25.93
N HIS A 7 -1.02 12.82 -25.90
CA HIS A 7 -1.23 13.63 -24.71
C HIS A 7 -2.05 12.88 -23.64
N GLU A 8 -3.05 12.10 -24.06
CA GLU A 8 -3.86 11.24 -23.16
C GLU A 8 -3.01 10.14 -22.49
N ASN A 9 -2.07 9.54 -23.24
CA ASN A 9 -1.15 8.53 -22.70
C ASN A 9 -0.15 9.14 -21.68
N GLN A 10 0.27 10.39 -21.89
CA GLN A 10 1.19 11.08 -20.99
C GLN A 10 0.52 11.46 -19.66
N LEU A 11 -0.74 11.92 -19.70
CA LEU A 11 -1.55 12.19 -18.50
C LEU A 11 -1.88 10.92 -17.70
N GLN A 12 -1.97 9.76 -18.36
CA GLN A 12 -2.16 8.47 -17.71
C GLN A 12 -0.89 8.00 -16.97
N GLN A 13 0.30 8.27 -17.55
CA GLN A 13 1.61 7.94 -16.96
C GLN A 13 1.96 8.83 -15.76
N GLU A 14 1.66 10.13 -15.80
CA GLU A 14 1.84 11.03 -14.65
C GLU A 14 0.91 10.69 -13.47
N LYS A 15 -0.26 10.10 -13.74
CA LYS A 15 -1.23 9.68 -12.71
C LYS A 15 -0.81 8.39 -12.00
N GLU A 16 0.02 7.56 -12.62
CA GLU A 16 0.64 6.36 -12.00
C GLU A 16 1.88 6.71 -11.18
N GLU A 17 2.59 7.80 -11.50
CA GLU A 17 3.80 8.24 -10.77
C GLU A 17 3.49 8.94 -9.43
N ILE A 18 2.25 9.41 -9.21
CA ILE A 18 1.77 9.95 -7.92
C ILE A 18 1.02 8.87 -7.13
N SER A 19 1.55 7.64 -7.14
CA SER A 19 1.17 6.59 -6.20
C SER A 19 2.12 6.69 -5.00
N LEU A 20 1.59 6.94 -3.79
CA LEU A 20 2.37 6.92 -2.54
C LEU A 20 3.27 5.68 -2.51
N THR A 21 4.53 5.79 -2.09
CA THR A 21 5.41 4.63 -1.82
C THR A 21 4.92 3.83 -0.61
N PHE A 22 5.47 2.65 -0.37
CA PHE A 22 5.10 1.86 0.82
C PHE A 22 5.48 2.61 2.10
N GLU A 23 6.70 3.14 2.13
CA GLU A 23 7.31 3.87 3.24
C GLU A 23 6.53 5.15 3.56
N GLU A 24 6.06 5.87 2.54
CA GLU A 24 5.21 7.04 2.74
C GLU A 24 3.81 6.67 3.25
N ALA A 25 3.22 5.59 2.73
CA ALA A 25 1.90 5.15 3.14
C ALA A 25 1.89 4.65 4.59
N ILE A 26 2.86 3.82 4.98
CA ILE A 26 2.99 3.32 6.35
C ILE A 26 3.33 4.45 7.32
N GLY A 27 4.23 5.38 6.95
CA GLY A 27 4.57 6.52 7.81
C GLY A 27 3.42 7.52 8.00
N GLN A 28 2.51 7.64 7.03
CA GLN A 28 1.27 8.40 7.20
C GLN A 28 0.26 7.65 8.09
N LEU A 29 0.16 6.33 7.93
CA LEU A 29 -0.73 5.50 8.73
C LEU A 29 -0.34 5.52 10.21
N GLU A 30 0.95 5.40 10.53
CA GLU A 30 1.48 5.50 11.90
C GLU A 30 1.08 6.80 12.57
N LYS A 31 1.25 7.94 11.88
CA LYS A 31 0.84 9.26 12.40
C LYS A 31 -0.66 9.38 12.64
N ILE A 32 -1.48 8.71 11.84
CA ILE A 32 -2.93 8.68 12.03
C ILE A 32 -3.27 7.86 13.28
N VAL A 33 -2.62 6.70 13.45
CA VAL A 33 -2.80 5.85 14.63
C VAL A 33 -2.40 6.62 15.89
N GLU A 34 -1.23 7.27 15.90
CA GLU A 34 -0.79 8.10 17.02
C GLU A 34 -1.81 9.19 17.40
N GLN A 35 -2.38 9.86 16.39
CA GLN A 35 -3.42 10.88 16.62
C GLN A 35 -4.69 10.29 17.19
N LEU A 36 -5.16 9.16 16.67
CA LEU A 36 -6.36 8.48 17.17
C LEU A 36 -6.16 7.94 18.60
N GLU A 37 -4.98 7.43 18.91
CA GLU A 37 -4.61 6.91 20.24
C GLU A 37 -4.46 8.01 21.29
N SER A 38 -4.13 9.24 20.88
CA SER A 38 -4.03 10.38 21.80
C SER A 38 -5.35 10.69 22.51
N GLY A 39 -6.50 10.36 21.91
CA GLY A 39 -7.83 10.59 22.47
C GLY A 39 -8.31 12.05 22.47
N ASP A 40 -7.48 13.00 22.04
CA ASP A 40 -7.77 14.43 22.02
C ASP A 40 -8.41 14.91 20.69
N VAL A 41 -8.76 13.97 19.81
CA VAL A 41 -9.33 14.26 18.48
C VAL A 41 -10.86 14.33 18.55
N PRO A 42 -11.50 15.41 18.07
CA PRO A 42 -12.96 15.49 17.95
C PRO A 42 -13.53 14.35 17.11
N LEU A 43 -14.72 13.85 17.46
CA LEU A 43 -15.34 12.68 16.84
C LEU A 43 -15.41 12.78 15.30
N GLU A 44 -15.83 13.92 14.77
CA GLU A 44 -15.93 14.14 13.32
C GLU A 44 -14.56 14.00 12.62
N GLN A 45 -13.50 14.48 13.26
CA GLN A 45 -12.13 14.36 12.74
C GLN A 45 -11.61 12.93 12.90
N ALA A 46 -11.94 12.26 14.00
CA ALA A 46 -11.56 10.86 14.23
C ALA A 46 -12.13 9.94 13.13
N ILE A 47 -13.37 10.19 12.68
CA ILE A 47 -13.97 9.45 11.57
C ILE A 47 -13.19 9.66 10.25
N GLN A 48 -12.78 10.89 9.96
CA GLN A 48 -11.98 11.20 8.78
C GLN A 48 -10.60 10.54 8.82
N LEU A 49 -9.93 10.63 9.97
CA LEU A 49 -8.65 9.98 10.21
C LEU A 49 -8.76 8.45 10.07
N PHE A 50 -9.82 7.84 10.62
CA PHE A 50 -10.05 6.41 10.49
C PHE A 50 -10.24 5.99 9.02
N GLN A 51 -11.07 6.71 8.27
CA GLN A 51 -11.26 6.44 6.84
C GLN A 51 -9.94 6.55 6.08
N LYS A 52 -9.15 7.59 6.37
CA LYS A 52 -7.85 7.76 5.73
C LYS A 52 -6.87 6.65 6.11
N GLY A 53 -6.87 6.22 7.38
CA GLY A 53 -6.09 5.09 7.85
C GLY A 53 -6.44 3.79 7.13
N MET A 54 -7.74 3.53 6.91
CA MET A 54 -8.18 2.37 6.13
C MET A 54 -7.71 2.40 4.67
N GLU A 55 -7.74 3.57 4.02
CA GLU A 55 -7.19 3.73 2.67
C GLU A 55 -5.69 3.42 2.63
N LEU A 56 -4.92 3.98 3.56
CA LEU A 56 -3.47 3.77 3.64
C LEU A 56 -3.13 2.31 3.94
N SER A 57 -3.88 1.67 4.84
CA SER A 57 -3.73 0.24 5.15
C SER A 57 -3.93 -0.64 3.91
N ASN A 58 -4.97 -0.36 3.11
CA ASN A 58 -5.20 -1.05 1.84
C ASN A 58 -4.04 -0.83 0.85
N ILE A 59 -3.52 0.39 0.74
CA ILE A 59 -2.37 0.70 -0.12
C ILE A 59 -1.14 -0.11 0.32
N CYS A 60 -0.85 -0.16 1.61
CA CYS A 60 0.25 -0.96 2.16
C CYS A 60 0.07 -2.45 1.82
N HIS A 61 -1.13 -2.99 2.06
CA HIS A 61 -1.45 -4.39 1.77
C HIS A 61 -1.26 -4.72 0.28
N ASP A 62 -1.79 -3.88 -0.62
CA ASP A 62 -1.70 -4.10 -2.06
C ASP A 62 -0.25 -4.06 -2.56
N LYS A 63 0.59 -3.19 -1.98
CA LYS A 63 2.01 -3.14 -2.32
C LYS A 63 2.75 -4.38 -1.86
N LEU A 64 2.53 -4.82 -0.62
CA LEU A 64 3.14 -6.06 -0.12
C LEU A 64 2.72 -7.27 -0.94
N LYS A 65 1.43 -7.36 -1.30
CA LYS A 65 0.90 -8.42 -2.16
C LYS A 65 1.55 -8.43 -3.54
N LYS A 66 1.78 -7.26 -4.15
CA LYS A 66 2.50 -7.16 -5.43
C LYS A 66 3.94 -7.67 -5.33
N VAL A 67 4.64 -7.32 -4.26
CA VAL A 67 6.01 -7.79 -4.01
C VAL A 67 6.02 -9.31 -3.79
N GLU A 68 5.10 -9.83 -2.99
CA GLU A 68 4.96 -11.28 -2.76
C GLU A 68 4.75 -12.05 -4.08
N GLN A 69 3.85 -11.55 -4.94
CA GLN A 69 3.62 -12.15 -6.26
C GLN A 69 4.87 -12.14 -7.14
N GLN A 70 5.63 -11.03 -7.15
CA GLN A 70 6.88 -10.93 -7.91
C GLN A 70 7.94 -11.90 -7.41
N VAL A 71 8.10 -12.02 -6.09
CA VAL A 71 9.02 -12.98 -5.47
C VAL A 71 8.63 -14.40 -5.81
N ASN A 72 7.33 -14.73 -5.76
CA ASN A 72 6.84 -16.07 -6.11
C ASN A 72 7.17 -16.43 -7.56
N ILE A 73 6.91 -15.54 -8.52
CA ILE A 73 7.24 -15.76 -9.94
C ILE A 73 8.74 -16.03 -10.13
N LEU A 74 9.61 -15.29 -9.46
CA LEU A 74 11.06 -15.49 -9.53
C LEU A 74 11.49 -16.87 -9.00
N LEU A 75 10.79 -17.41 -7.99
CA LEU A 75 11.01 -18.77 -7.49
C LEU A 75 10.50 -19.84 -8.46
N GLU A 76 9.47 -19.55 -9.27
CA GLU A 76 9.01 -20.46 -10.33
C GLU A 76 10.04 -20.63 -11.45
N GLU A 77 10.76 -19.55 -11.80
CA GLU A 77 11.78 -19.56 -12.85
C GLU A 77 13.03 -20.39 -12.47
N ASP A 78 13.32 -20.57 -11.17
CA ASP A 78 14.42 -21.42 -10.66
C ASP A 78 13.99 -22.89 -10.44
N GLY A 79 12.79 -23.27 -10.92
CA GLY A 79 12.41 -24.65 -11.21
C GLY A 79 11.82 -25.49 -10.07
N GLN A 80 11.56 -24.93 -8.88
CA GLN A 80 10.82 -25.63 -7.81
C GLN A 80 9.87 -24.70 -7.06
N LEU A 81 8.57 -24.93 -7.25
CA LEU A 81 7.50 -24.30 -6.47
C LEU A 81 7.63 -24.72 -5.00
N VAL A 82 8.01 -23.78 -4.13
CA VAL A 82 7.83 -23.92 -2.69
C VAL A 82 6.89 -22.81 -2.24
N GLU A 83 5.60 -23.13 -2.20
CA GLU A 83 4.59 -22.31 -1.54
C GLU A 83 4.87 -22.34 -0.02
N LYS A 84 5.78 -21.48 0.45
CA LYS A 84 5.87 -21.19 1.87
C LYS A 84 4.87 -20.08 2.15
N ALA A 85 3.72 -20.45 2.71
CA ALA A 85 2.86 -19.49 3.39
C ALA A 85 3.73 -18.69 4.35
N PHE A 86 3.85 -17.38 4.14
CA PHE A 86 4.51 -16.47 5.08
C PHE A 86 3.68 -16.45 6.37
N HIS A 87 3.92 -17.43 7.24
CA HIS A 87 3.47 -17.36 8.63
C HIS A 87 4.45 -16.46 9.34
N ILE A 88 4.03 -15.23 9.64
CA ILE A 88 4.65 -14.47 10.72
C ILE A 88 4.27 -15.27 11.97
N GLU A 89 5.22 -16.07 12.47
CA GLU A 89 5.10 -16.61 13.83
C GLU A 89 5.09 -15.39 14.75
N GLU A 90 3.91 -14.99 15.20
CA GLU A 90 3.78 -14.08 16.34
C GLU A 90 4.49 -14.77 17.51
N GLU A 91 5.71 -14.33 17.82
CA GLU A 91 6.33 -14.60 19.12
C GLU A 91 5.42 -13.97 20.19
N SER A 92 4.44 -14.75 20.63
CA SER A 92 3.69 -14.50 21.86
C SER A 92 4.70 -14.48 22.99
N LYS A 93 4.98 -13.29 23.51
CA LYS A 93 5.71 -13.11 24.77
C LYS A 93 4.74 -12.88 25.92
#